data_AF-A0A1F8U823-F1
#
_entry.id   AF-A0A1F8U823-F1
#
_cell.length_a   1.000
_cell.length_b   1.000
_cell.length_c   1.000
_cell.angle_alpha   90.00
_cell.angle_beta   90.00
_cell.angle_gamma   90.00
#
_symmetry.space_group_name_H-M   'P 1'
#
loop_
_entity.id
_entity.type
_entity.pdbx_description
1 polymer ?
#
loop_
_entity_poly.entity_id
_entity_poly.type
_entity_poly.pdbx_seq_one_letter_code
_entity_poly.pdbx_strand_id
1 'polypeptide(L)'
;MKLKDWLKQLGRGKSAEHELSDASVLDLIRYLENSELDCEQVFNMLDRYAEMDVRKEDAARLMPLVHSHLELCPECCDEYEALLDVLAKASNAPEN
;
A
#
# COMPACT_ATOMS: atom_id res chain seq x y z
N MET A 1 -35.98 17.98 -42.55
CA MET A 1 -35.38 17.13 -41.51
C MET A 1 -35.77 17.74 -40.16
N LYS A 2 -36.60 17.06 -39.35
CA LYS A 2 -37.36 17.73 -38.27
C LYS A 2 -36.54 17.80 -36.97
N LEU A 3 -36.36 19.02 -36.45
CA LEU A 3 -35.70 19.35 -35.18
C LEU A 3 -36.18 18.50 -33.96
N LYS A 4 -37.40 17.97 -34.05
CA LYS A 4 -38.02 17.09 -33.06
C LYS A 4 -37.35 15.71 -32.98
N ASP A 5 -36.73 15.25 -34.07
CA ASP A 5 -36.03 13.96 -34.11
C ASP A 5 -34.68 14.05 -33.41
N TRP A 6 -34.03 15.23 -33.45
CA TRP A 6 -32.78 15.52 -32.74
C TRP A 6 -32.98 15.62 -31.21
N LEU A 7 -34.07 16.24 -30.76
CA LEU A 7 -34.42 16.34 -29.33
C LEU A 7 -34.75 14.98 -28.69
N LYS A 8 -35.33 14.04 -29.46
CA LYS A 8 -35.59 12.67 -28.99
C LYS A 8 -34.32 11.84 -28.79
N GLN A 9 -33.24 12.19 -29.49
CA GLN A 9 -31.96 11.50 -29.41
C GLN A 9 -31.13 11.99 -28.21
N LEU A 10 -31.26 13.27 -27.85
CA LEU A 10 -30.65 13.87 -26.64
C LEU A 10 -31.27 13.32 -25.33
N GLY A 11 -32.55 12.97 -25.31
CA GLY A 11 -33.22 12.32 -24.17
C GLY A 11 -32.93 10.82 -24.03
N ARG A 12 -32.19 10.22 -24.97
CA ARG A 12 -31.69 8.83 -24.90
C ARG A 12 -30.25 8.76 -24.39
N GLY A 13 -29.77 9.81 -23.72
CA GLY A 13 -28.69 9.64 -22.77
C GLY A 13 -29.21 8.75 -21.65
N LYS A 14 -29.06 7.43 -21.79
CA LYS A 14 -29.08 6.53 -20.64
C LYS A 14 -28.07 7.14 -19.68
N SER A 15 -28.53 7.67 -18.55
CA SER A 15 -27.70 7.79 -17.37
C SER A 15 -27.14 6.39 -17.16
N ALA A 16 -25.90 6.18 -17.59
CA ALA A 16 -25.19 4.95 -17.33
C ALA A 16 -24.79 5.04 -15.87
N GLU A 17 -25.73 4.71 -15.00
CA GLU A 17 -25.44 4.28 -13.64
C GLU A 17 -24.61 3.01 -13.85
N HIS A 18 -23.28 3.16 -13.85
CA HIS A 18 -22.36 2.06 -14.11
C HIS A 18 -22.29 1.24 -12.83
N GLU A 19 -23.30 0.40 -12.62
CA GLU A 19 -23.35 -0.54 -11.51
C GLU A 19 -22.22 -1.56 -11.74
N LEU A 20 -21.26 -1.62 -10.82
CA LEU A 20 -20.17 -2.58 -10.89
C LEU A 20 -20.76 -3.99 -10.76
N SER A 21 -20.42 -4.87 -11.70
CA SER A 21 -20.82 -6.27 -11.59
C SER A 21 -20.08 -6.96 -10.45
N ASP A 22 -20.71 -7.96 -9.83
CA ASP A 22 -20.08 -8.78 -8.78
C ASP A 22 -18.73 -9.35 -9.22
N ALA A 23 -18.58 -9.71 -10.50
CA ALA A 23 -17.32 -10.19 -11.05
C ALA A 23 -16.22 -9.11 -11.01
N SER A 24 -16.56 -7.87 -11.37
CA SER A 24 -15.64 -6.73 -11.31
C SER A 24 -15.23 -6.39 -9.88
N VAL A 25 -16.15 -6.55 -8.92
CA VAL A 25 -15.85 -6.37 -7.49
C VAL A 25 -14.90 -7.45 -6.99
N LEU A 26 -15.11 -8.72 -7.36
CA LEU A 26 -14.22 -9.81 -6.99
C LEU A 26 -12.81 -9.67 -7.55
N ASP A 27 -12.67 -9.21 -8.81
CA ASP A 27 -11.36 -8.97 -9.40
C ASP A 27 -10.62 -7.81 -8.72
N LEU A 28 -11.36 -6.76 -8.29
CA LEU A 28 -10.79 -5.68 -7.49
C LEU A 28 -10.34 -6.18 -6.12
N ILE A 29 -11.14 -7.01 -5.44
CA ILE A 29 -10.78 -7.59 -4.14
C ILE A 29 -9.50 -8.41 -4.27
N ARG A 30 -9.42 -9.32 -5.27
CA ARG A 30 -8.20 -10.11 -5.51
C ARG A 30 -6.99 -9.24 -5.82
N TYR A 31 -7.17 -8.16 -6.57
CA TYR A 31 -6.09 -7.22 -6.87
C TYR A 31 -5.57 -6.54 -5.59
N LEU A 32 -6.48 -6.16 -4.68
CA LEU A 32 -6.13 -5.56 -3.39
C LEU A 32 -5.50 -6.58 -2.42
N GLU A 33 -6.00 -7.82 -2.39
CA GLU A 33 -5.43 -8.93 -1.60
C GLU A 33 -4.04 -9.33 -2.09
N ASN A 34 -3.76 -9.25 -3.39
CA ASN A 34 -2.42 -9.50 -3.96
C ASN A 34 -1.39 -8.40 -3.63
N SER A 35 -1.72 -7.46 -2.73
CA SER A 35 -0.77 -6.44 -2.25
C SER A 35 0.06 -6.93 -1.06
N GLU A 36 -0.03 -8.19 -0.67
CA GLU A 36 0.79 -8.76 0.41
C GLU A 36 2.27 -8.86 0.00
N LEU A 37 3.16 -8.46 0.91
CA LEU A 37 4.60 -8.66 0.75
C LEU A 37 5.00 -9.98 1.40
N ASP A 38 5.82 -10.76 0.70
CA ASP A 38 6.50 -11.91 1.29
C ASP A 38 7.71 -11.49 2.14
N CYS A 39 8.28 -12.43 2.90
CA CYS A 39 9.42 -12.15 3.79
C CYS A 39 10.64 -11.63 3.02
N GLU A 40 10.90 -12.10 1.79
CA GLU A 40 12.06 -11.67 0.99
C GLU A 40 11.89 -10.22 0.51
N GLN A 41 10.68 -9.87 0.06
CA GLN A 41 10.34 -8.50 -0.32
C GLN A 41 10.44 -7.53 0.86
N VAL A 42 9.95 -7.95 2.05
CA VAL A 42 10.10 -7.16 3.27
C VAL A 42 11.55 -7.00 3.67
N PHE A 43 12.33 -8.08 3.66
CA PHE A 43 13.75 -8.05 4.00
C PHE A 43 14.54 -7.07 3.12
N ASN A 44 14.24 -7.03 1.82
CA ASN A 44 14.85 -6.10 0.87
C ASN A 44 14.49 -4.62 1.08
N MET A 45 13.47 -4.33 1.90
CA MET A 45 12.99 -2.97 2.20
C MET A 45 13.19 -2.60 3.68
N LEU A 46 13.68 -3.53 4.50
CA LEU A 46 13.69 -3.43 5.95
C LEU A 46 14.70 -2.39 6.45
N ASP A 47 15.81 -2.24 5.75
CA ASP A 47 16.82 -1.20 5.96
C ASP A 47 16.20 0.20 5.89
N ARG A 48 15.49 0.46 4.80
CA ARG A 48 14.81 1.73 4.57
C ARG A 48 13.72 1.98 5.61
N TYR A 49 12.93 0.96 5.94
CA TYR A 49 11.89 1.08 6.95
C TYR A 49 12.48 1.47 8.33
N ALA A 50 13.56 0.80 8.75
CA ALA A 50 14.23 1.08 10.02
C ALA A 50 14.90 2.46 10.07
N GLU A 51 15.52 2.91 8.98
CA GLU A 51 16.08 4.26 8.89
C GLU A 51 15.02 5.34 9.06
N MET A 52 13.83 5.13 8.47
CA MET A 52 12.71 6.07 8.61
C MET A 52 12.25 6.19 10.06
N ASP A 53 12.13 5.07 10.78
CA ASP A 53 11.77 5.05 12.20
C ASP A 53 12.83 5.74 13.08
N VAL A 54 14.12 5.49 12.84
CA VAL A 54 15.23 6.18 13.54
C VAL A 54 15.19 7.69 13.29
N ARG A 55 14.81 8.12 12.07
CA ARG A 55 14.63 9.54 11.71
C ARG A 55 13.32 10.14 12.22
N LYS A 56 12.51 9.37 12.94
CA LYS A 56 11.18 9.75 13.47
C LYS A 56 10.19 10.14 12.38
N GLU A 57 10.37 9.57 11.18
CA GLU A 57 9.36 9.60 10.14
C GLU A 57 8.27 8.56 10.48
N ASP A 58 7.07 8.73 9.94
CA ASP A 58 5.96 7.80 10.16
C ASP A 58 6.08 6.62 9.18
N ALA A 59 7.00 5.68 9.45
CA ALA A 59 7.29 4.57 8.54
C ALA A 59 6.07 3.66 8.35
N ALA A 60 5.27 3.44 9.40
CA ALA A 60 4.03 2.68 9.34
C ALA A 60 3.04 3.26 8.33
N ARG A 61 2.86 4.58 8.29
CA ARG A 61 2.00 5.25 7.30
C ARG A 61 2.61 5.28 5.90
N LEU A 62 3.94 5.42 5.80
CA LEU A 62 4.64 5.59 4.51
C LEU A 62 4.92 4.25 3.80
N MET A 63 5.02 3.16 4.56
CA MET A 63 5.29 1.81 4.08
C MET A 63 4.34 0.80 4.76
N PRO A 64 3.01 0.95 4.57
CA PRO A 64 2.01 0.20 5.33
C PRO A 64 2.07 -1.31 5.11
N LEU A 65 2.47 -1.76 3.92
CA LEU A 65 2.57 -3.21 3.63
C LEU A 65 3.74 -3.87 4.37
N VAL A 66 4.86 -3.16 4.53
CA VAL A 66 5.98 -3.64 5.35
C VAL A 66 5.55 -3.70 6.81
N HIS A 67 4.89 -2.64 7.29
CA HIS A 67 4.36 -2.60 8.66
C HIS A 67 3.38 -3.75 8.94
N SER A 68 2.39 -3.97 8.07
CA SER A 68 1.44 -5.07 8.21
C SER A 68 2.12 -6.45 8.25
N HIS A 69 3.18 -6.65 7.48
CA HIS A 69 3.94 -7.91 7.52
C HIS A 69 4.67 -8.08 8.86
N LEU A 70 5.31 -7.02 9.38
CA LEU A 70 5.99 -7.06 10.68
C LEU A 70 5.01 -7.35 11.83
N GLU A 71 3.75 -6.91 11.75
CA GLU A 71 2.71 -7.25 12.74
C GLU A 71 2.31 -8.73 12.73
N LEU A 72 2.51 -9.42 11.61
CA LEU A 72 2.06 -10.81 11.40
C LEU A 72 3.20 -11.84 11.42
N CYS A 73 4.42 -11.42 11.09
CA CYS A 73 5.59 -12.29 10.94
C CYS A 73 6.62 -12.03 12.06
N PRO A 74 6.72 -12.93 13.06
CA PRO A 74 7.67 -12.77 14.16
C PRO A 74 9.13 -12.74 13.72
N GLU A 75 9.50 -13.53 12.71
CA GLU A 75 10.87 -13.59 12.19
C GLU A 75 11.29 -12.20 11.67
N CYS A 76 10.51 -11.63 10.75
CA CYS A 76 10.78 -10.28 10.21
C CYS A 76 10.76 -9.19 11.28
N CYS A 77 9.95 -9.33 12.33
CA CYS A 77 9.96 -8.42 13.47
C CYS A 77 11.25 -8.52 14.28
N ASP A 78 11.76 -9.73 14.53
CA ASP A 78 13.03 -9.94 15.24
C ASP A 78 14.21 -9.32 14.46
N GLU A 79 14.23 -9.50 13.13
CA GLU A 79 15.24 -8.86 12.27
C GLU A 79 15.14 -7.33 12.28
N TYR A 80 13.91 -6.81 12.29
CA TYR A 80 13.64 -5.38 12.38
C TYR A 80 14.19 -4.77 13.68
N GLU A 81 13.86 -5.37 14.82
CA GLU A 81 14.31 -4.92 16.14
C GLU A 81 15.84 -5.00 16.29
N ALA A 82 16.44 -6.08 15.79
CA ALA A 82 17.90 -6.22 15.76
C ALA A 82 18.56 -5.09 14.96
N LEU A 83 17.98 -4.72 13.82
CA LEU A 83 18.48 -3.63 13.00
C LEU A 83 18.33 -2.27 13.71
N LEU A 84 17.20 -2.00 14.34
CA LEU A 84 16.98 -0.78 15.11
C LEU A 84 18.02 -0.62 16.23
N ASP A 85 18.35 -1.68 16.97
CA ASP A 85 19.36 -1.63 18.03
C ASP A 85 20.74 -1.22 17.49
N VAL A 86 21.13 -1.76 16.32
CA VAL A 86 22.39 -1.39 15.66
C VAL A 86 22.36 0.07 15.19
N LEU A 87 21.29 0.51 14.54
CA LEU A 87 21.16 1.89 14.05
C LEU A 87 21.09 2.92 15.18
N ALA A 88 20.43 2.58 16.29
CA ALA A 88 20.40 3.42 17.49
C ALA A 88 21.79 3.58 18.09
N LYS A 89 22.61 2.52 18.09
CA LYS A 89 24.01 2.62 18.54
C LYS A 89 24.87 3.43 17.58
N ALA A 90 24.71 3.23 16.28
CA ALA A 90 25.46 3.95 15.25
C ALA A 90 25.17 5.46 15.27
N SER A 91 23.91 5.86 15.48
CA SER A 91 23.50 7.27 15.58
C SER A 91 23.95 7.98 16.85
N ASN A 92 24.30 7.23 17.91
CA ASN A 92 24.84 7.76 19.17
C ASN A 92 26.36 7.64 19.28
N ALA A 93 27.05 7.08 18.29
CA ALA A 93 28.50 6.98 18.28
C ALA A 93 29.11 8.38 18.06
N PRO A 94 30.14 8.79 18.83
CA PRO A 94 30.82 10.05 18.57
C PRO A 94 31.49 10.00 17.19
N GLU A 95 31.22 11.01 16.35
CA GLU A 95 31.98 11.23 15.12
C GLU A 95 33.47 11.36 15.47
N ASN A 96 34.30 10.53 14.84
CA ASN A 96 35.75 10.52 15.03
C ASN A 96 36.43 11.44 14.00
#